data_AF-X1E8I2-F1
#
_entry.id   AF-X1E8I2-F1
#
_cell.length_a   1.000
_cell.length_b   1.000
_cell.length_c   1.000
_cell.angle_alpha   90.00
_cell.angle_beta   90.00
_cell.angle_gamma   90.00
#
_symmetry.space_group_name_H-M   'P 1'
#
loop_
_entity.id
_entity.type
_entity.pdbx_description
1 polymer ?
#
loop_
_entity_poly.entity_id
_entity_poly.type
_entity_poly.pdbx_seq_one_letter_code
_entity_poly.pdbx_strand_id
1 'polypeptide(L)'
;YQRKPSAAETGVPFIVPRLYIRVDDQLEIPDQEFYLDERGWSPLNFPCELSEGDFTIRETAESYEIDIRGKKLILRHRATTEELGLDYVPTNWDENQLSRWLAPRIRQDDIRHEVILEYLRRTIHHLVDKRNISLPILVRHKFLLEKAITDKVKDLREMAYAKGYQETFFGAGATIESSFEYGFKFDPNNYPARWWYKGRFDFDKQYYPNVGELNSEGEE
;
A
#
# COMPACT_ATOMS: atom_id res chain seq x y z
N TYR A 1 5.42 -28.20 44.73
CA TYR A 1 6.17 -27.03 44.23
C TYR A 1 5.20 -25.86 44.14
N GLN A 2 5.43 -24.78 44.89
CA GLN A 2 4.63 -23.56 44.74
C GLN A 2 5.25 -22.71 43.63
N ARG A 3 4.46 -22.38 42.62
CA ARG A 3 4.84 -21.47 41.53
C ARG A 3 5.06 -20.08 42.12
N LYS A 4 6.22 -19.48 41.85
CA LYS A 4 6.47 -18.07 42.20
C LYS A 4 5.57 -17.18 41.34
N PRO A 5 4.92 -16.14 41.91
CA PRO A 5 4.11 -15.23 41.13
C PRO A 5 4.99 -14.44 40.15
N SER A 6 4.50 -14.26 38.93
CA SER A 6 5.14 -13.46 37.88
C SER A 6 5.08 -11.95 38.18
N ALA A 7 5.83 -11.15 37.42
CA ALA A 7 5.82 -9.70 37.56
C ALA A 7 4.41 -9.10 37.33
N ALA A 8 3.67 -9.63 36.35
CA ALA A 8 2.29 -9.25 36.11
C ALA A 8 1.36 -9.59 37.29
N GLU A 9 1.47 -10.80 37.87
CA GLU A 9 0.67 -11.24 39.03
C GLU A 9 0.99 -10.46 40.31
N THR A 10 2.18 -9.86 40.39
CA THR A 10 2.59 -8.98 41.50
C THR A 10 2.29 -7.50 41.26
N GLY A 11 1.69 -7.16 40.10
CA GLY A 11 1.32 -5.79 39.75
C GLY A 11 2.51 -4.88 39.42
N VAL A 12 3.69 -5.46 39.16
CA VAL A 12 4.85 -4.69 38.68
C VAL A 12 4.51 -4.16 37.28
N PRO A 13 4.56 -2.85 37.01
CA PRO A 13 4.25 -2.33 35.69
C PRO A 13 5.39 -2.64 34.70
N PHE A 14 5.04 -3.13 33.52
CA PHE A 14 5.96 -3.20 32.38
C PHE A 14 5.56 -2.18 31.33
N ILE A 15 6.42 -1.17 31.19
CA ILE A 15 6.23 -0.04 30.28
C ILE A 15 7.42 0.01 29.33
N VAL A 16 7.15 0.05 28.03
CA VAL A 16 8.18 0.21 26.99
C VAL A 16 8.08 1.64 26.45
N PRO A 17 9.20 2.39 26.35
CA PRO A 17 9.16 3.74 25.81
C PRO A 17 8.80 3.68 24.32
N ARG A 18 8.06 4.67 23.85
CA ARG A 18 7.75 4.82 22.42
C ARG A 18 8.69 5.84 21.78
N LEU A 19 8.80 5.75 20.46
CA LEU A 19 9.52 6.70 19.65
C LEU A 19 8.60 7.88 19.31
N TYR A 20 9.08 9.09 19.58
CA TYR A 20 8.38 10.35 19.32
C TYR A 20 9.22 11.23 18.40
N ILE A 21 8.54 12.13 17.72
CA ILE A 21 9.16 13.24 16.99
C ILE A 21 8.81 14.56 17.68
N ARG A 22 9.65 15.57 17.49
CA ARG A 22 9.35 16.93 17.98
C ARG A 22 8.76 17.79 16.86
N VAL A 23 7.52 18.23 17.04
CA VAL A 23 6.78 19.13 16.15
C VAL A 23 6.38 20.35 16.97
N ASP A 24 6.77 21.56 16.55
CA ASP A 24 6.51 22.82 17.27
C ASP A 24 6.78 22.75 18.80
N ASP A 25 7.95 22.20 19.17
CA ASP A 25 8.40 21.95 20.55
C ASP A 25 7.56 20.96 21.38
N GLN A 26 6.59 20.26 20.78
CA GLN A 26 5.80 19.20 21.41
C GLN A 26 6.22 17.80 20.93
N LEU A 27 6.10 16.80 21.80
CA LEU A 27 6.35 15.40 21.45
C LEU A 27 5.08 14.80 20.85
N GLU A 28 5.17 14.39 19.59
CA GLU A 28 4.07 13.74 18.87
C GLU A 28 4.44 12.32 18.45
N ILE A 29 3.40 11.49 18.34
CA ILE A 29 3.51 10.13 17.82
C ILE A 29 3.05 10.21 16.37
N PRO A 30 3.95 10.08 15.39
CA PRO A 30 3.59 10.24 14.00
C PRO A 30 2.76 9.03 13.55
N ASP A 31 1.58 9.31 13.02
CA ASP A 31 0.70 8.33 12.38
C ASP A 31 0.97 8.22 10.88
N GLN A 32 0.21 7.39 10.17
CA GLN A 32 0.44 7.19 8.74
C GLN A 32 0.19 8.46 7.90
N GLU A 33 -0.73 9.30 8.32
CA GLU A 33 -1.10 10.55 7.62
C GLU A 33 0.01 11.58 7.79
N PHE A 34 0.62 11.65 8.98
CA PHE A 34 1.76 12.50 9.27
C PHE A 34 2.90 12.37 8.24
N TYR A 35 3.30 11.13 7.90
CA TYR A 35 4.42 10.91 6.96
C TYR A 35 4.09 11.31 5.51
N LEU A 36 2.81 11.34 5.15
CA LEU A 36 2.34 11.67 3.80
C LEU A 36 2.09 13.19 3.67
N ASP A 37 1.44 13.80 4.66
CA ASP A 37 0.97 15.18 4.61
C ASP A 37 2.08 16.21 4.78
N GLU A 38 2.96 16.06 5.80
CA GLU A 38 4.07 17.00 6.03
C GLU A 38 4.99 17.15 4.81
N ARG A 39 5.04 16.10 3.99
CA ARG A 39 5.99 15.95 2.89
C ARG A 39 5.37 16.23 1.52
N GLY A 40 4.09 16.60 1.48
CA GLY A 40 3.39 16.94 0.24
C GLY A 40 3.33 15.75 -0.73
N TRP A 41 2.97 14.57 -0.22
CA TRP A 41 2.71 13.40 -1.04
C TRP A 41 1.76 13.75 -2.20
N SER A 42 2.16 13.33 -3.40
CA SER A 42 1.34 13.45 -4.60
C SER A 42 1.79 12.40 -5.61
N PRO A 43 0.86 11.74 -6.33
CA PRO A 43 1.24 10.85 -7.42
C PRO A 43 1.97 11.60 -8.55
N LEU A 44 1.83 12.93 -8.63
CA LEU A 44 2.58 13.77 -9.58
C LEU A 44 4.06 13.95 -9.23
N ASN A 45 4.48 13.57 -8.01
CA ASN A 45 5.90 13.55 -7.62
C ASN A 45 6.66 12.36 -8.23
N PHE A 46 5.95 11.48 -8.94
CA PHE A 46 6.47 10.28 -9.56
C PHE A 46 6.20 10.31 -11.07
N PRO A 47 6.95 9.53 -11.87
CA PRO A 47 6.65 9.37 -13.29
C PRO A 47 5.20 8.90 -13.47
N CYS A 48 4.42 9.67 -14.23
CA CYS A 48 3.03 9.35 -14.57
C CYS A 48 3.00 8.32 -15.71
N GLU A 49 3.61 7.17 -15.47
CA GLU A 49 3.87 6.14 -16.46
C GLU A 49 3.37 4.78 -15.97
N LEU A 50 2.88 3.98 -16.92
CA LEU A 50 2.49 2.60 -16.69
C LEU A 50 3.42 1.74 -17.54
N SER A 51 4.33 1.01 -16.89
CA SER A 51 5.35 0.20 -17.57
C SER A 51 4.76 -1.07 -18.20
N GLU A 52 5.54 -1.83 -18.97
CA GLU A 52 5.08 -3.12 -19.53
C GLU A 52 4.71 -4.11 -18.42
N GLY A 53 5.43 -4.09 -17.30
CA GLY A 53 5.12 -4.91 -16.13
C GLY A 53 3.87 -4.47 -15.39
N ASP A 54 3.49 -3.18 -15.48
CA ASP A 54 2.26 -2.68 -14.88
C ASP A 54 1.03 -3.04 -15.73
N PHE A 55 1.14 -2.86 -17.05
CA PHE A 55 0.04 -3.02 -17.98
C PHE A 55 0.53 -3.32 -19.40
N THR A 56 0.03 -4.42 -19.96
CA THR A 56 0.26 -4.79 -21.36
C THR A 56 -1.04 -5.29 -21.98
N ILE A 57 -1.28 -4.87 -23.23
CA ILE A 57 -2.35 -5.40 -24.07
C ILE A 57 -1.69 -5.91 -25.35
N ARG A 58 -1.99 -7.16 -25.73
CA ARG A 58 -1.61 -7.75 -27.00
C ARG A 58 -2.87 -8.24 -27.69
N GLU A 59 -3.11 -7.74 -28.89
CA GLU A 59 -4.15 -8.28 -29.74
C GLU A 59 -3.61 -9.49 -30.50
N THR A 60 -4.45 -10.50 -30.62
CA THR A 60 -4.29 -11.66 -31.48
C THR A 60 -5.53 -11.76 -32.36
N ALA A 61 -5.48 -12.51 -33.45
CA ALA A 61 -6.61 -12.66 -34.37
C ALA A 61 -7.93 -13.13 -33.70
N GLU A 62 -7.84 -13.81 -32.55
CA GLU A 62 -8.98 -14.40 -31.85
C GLU A 62 -9.19 -13.87 -30.41
N SER A 63 -8.29 -13.03 -29.90
CA SER A 63 -8.35 -12.58 -28.50
C SER A 63 -7.47 -11.38 -28.17
N TYR A 64 -7.78 -10.71 -27.06
CA TYR A 64 -6.83 -9.84 -26.36
C TYR A 64 -6.17 -10.60 -25.20
N GLU A 65 -4.84 -10.64 -25.18
CA GLU A 65 -4.04 -11.02 -24.01
C GLU A 65 -3.69 -9.76 -23.24
N ILE A 66 -4.20 -9.66 -22.02
CA ILE A 66 -4.01 -8.50 -21.15
C ILE A 66 -3.25 -8.96 -19.93
N ASP A 67 -2.11 -8.35 -19.66
CA ASP A 67 -1.28 -8.62 -18.50
C ASP A 67 -1.32 -7.40 -17.56
N ILE A 68 -1.70 -7.66 -16.32
CA ILE A 68 -1.61 -6.69 -15.22
C ILE A 68 -0.72 -7.33 -14.16
N ARG A 69 0.55 -6.88 -14.06
CA ARG A 69 1.48 -7.31 -13.02
C ARG A 69 1.66 -8.83 -12.94
N GLY A 70 1.84 -9.48 -14.10
CA GLY A 70 2.01 -10.91 -14.25
C GLY A 70 0.70 -11.71 -14.20
N LYS A 71 -0.44 -11.05 -13.96
CA LYS A 71 -1.77 -11.68 -14.04
C LYS A 71 -2.30 -11.55 -15.46
N LYS A 72 -2.19 -12.64 -16.20
CA LYS A 72 -2.67 -12.75 -17.57
C LYS A 72 -4.17 -13.03 -17.62
N LEU A 73 -4.85 -12.29 -18.49
CA LEU A 73 -6.26 -12.41 -18.77
C LEU A 73 -6.45 -12.50 -20.29
N ILE A 74 -7.06 -13.58 -20.76
CA ILE A 74 -7.33 -13.79 -22.19
C ILE A 74 -8.81 -13.52 -22.45
N LEU A 75 -9.11 -12.46 -23.20
CA LEU A 75 -10.46 -12.12 -23.64
C LEU A 75 -10.64 -12.56 -25.08
N ARG A 76 -11.39 -13.64 -25.31
CA ARG A 76 -11.69 -14.14 -26.66
C ARG A 76 -12.74 -13.26 -27.35
N HIS A 77 -12.57 -13.04 -28.66
CA HIS A 77 -13.62 -12.45 -29.49
C HIS A 77 -14.86 -13.35 -29.46
N ARG A 78 -16.02 -12.80 -29.12
CA ARG A 78 -17.29 -13.43 -29.55
C ARG A 78 -17.43 -13.05 -31.02
N ALA A 79 -16.92 -13.90 -31.90
CA ALA A 79 -16.86 -13.63 -33.32
C ALA A 79 -18.25 -13.30 -33.88
N THR A 80 -18.48 -12.02 -34.16
CA THR A 80 -19.22 -11.60 -35.36
C THR A 80 -18.18 -10.92 -36.24
N THR A 81 -18.20 -11.21 -37.54
CA THR A 81 -17.22 -10.80 -38.57
C THR A 81 -16.89 -9.29 -38.60
N GLU A 82 -17.62 -8.45 -37.85
CA GLU A 82 -17.43 -7.00 -37.73
C GLU A 82 -16.35 -6.57 -36.70
N GLU A 83 -15.87 -7.46 -35.81
CA GLU A 83 -14.89 -7.04 -34.77
C GLU A 83 -13.42 -6.95 -35.24
N LEU A 84 -13.07 -7.53 -36.40
CA LEU A 84 -11.68 -7.67 -36.90
C LEU A 84 -11.05 -6.36 -37.43
N GLY A 85 -11.58 -5.21 -37.06
CA GLY A 85 -11.04 -3.89 -37.45
C GLY A 85 -11.41 -2.74 -36.49
N LEU A 86 -11.92 -3.05 -35.28
CA LEU A 86 -12.41 -2.02 -34.36
C LEU A 86 -11.31 -1.16 -33.73
N ASP A 87 -10.06 -1.61 -33.73
CA ASP A 87 -8.93 -0.80 -33.28
C ASP A 87 -8.71 0.43 -34.18
N TYR A 88 -9.18 0.37 -35.42
CA TYR A 88 -9.20 1.48 -36.39
C TYR A 88 -10.54 2.20 -36.45
N VAL A 89 -11.57 1.72 -35.74
CA VAL A 89 -12.83 2.44 -35.61
C VAL A 89 -12.63 3.57 -34.60
N PRO A 90 -12.78 4.84 -35.02
CA PRO A 90 -12.61 5.96 -34.11
C PRO A 90 -13.56 5.83 -32.93
N THR A 91 -13.01 5.89 -31.72
CA THR A 91 -13.82 6.09 -30.53
C THR A 91 -14.27 7.56 -30.49
N ASN A 92 -15.49 7.82 -30.00
CA ASN A 92 -15.93 9.19 -29.69
C ASN A 92 -15.29 9.75 -28.41
N TRP A 93 -14.28 9.06 -27.87
CA TRP A 93 -13.57 9.42 -26.65
C TRP A 93 -12.25 10.10 -27.01
N ASP A 94 -11.95 11.22 -26.35
CA ASP A 94 -10.60 11.76 -26.27
C ASP A 94 -9.90 11.32 -24.95
N GLU A 95 -8.61 11.59 -24.83
CA GLU A 95 -7.83 11.26 -23.63
C GLU A 95 -8.40 11.96 -22.38
N ASN A 96 -8.96 13.16 -22.55
CA ASN A 96 -9.56 13.92 -21.46
C ASN A 96 -10.85 13.28 -20.94
N GLN A 97 -11.68 12.73 -21.82
CA GLN A 97 -12.91 12.04 -21.48
C GLN A 97 -12.60 10.72 -20.78
N LEU A 98 -11.59 9.97 -21.24
CA LEU A 98 -11.11 8.78 -20.53
C LEU A 98 -10.57 9.13 -19.14
N SER A 99 -9.76 10.19 -19.03
CA SER A 99 -9.23 10.68 -17.75
C SER A 99 -10.36 11.06 -16.78
N ARG A 100 -11.36 11.81 -17.24
CA ARG A 100 -12.52 12.21 -16.43
C ARG A 100 -13.38 11.02 -16.00
N TRP A 101 -13.48 9.98 -16.83
CA TRP A 101 -14.20 8.77 -16.48
C TRP A 101 -13.46 7.96 -15.40
N LEU A 102 -12.13 7.91 -15.46
CA LEU A 102 -11.27 7.20 -14.50
C LEU A 102 -11.12 7.94 -13.15
N ALA A 103 -11.05 9.27 -13.17
CA ALA A 103 -10.76 10.08 -11.98
C ALA A 103 -11.64 9.79 -10.75
N PRO A 104 -12.99 9.72 -10.84
CA PRO A 104 -13.82 9.39 -9.68
C PRO A 104 -13.68 7.93 -9.22
N ARG A 105 -13.14 7.03 -10.05
CA ARG A 105 -13.01 5.59 -9.79
C ARG A 105 -11.71 5.23 -9.09
N ILE A 106 -10.67 6.03 -9.31
CA ILE A 106 -9.33 5.85 -8.73
C ILE A 106 -9.12 6.83 -7.55
N ARG A 107 -10.21 7.40 -7.04
CA ARG A 107 -10.16 8.40 -5.96
C ARG A 107 -9.61 7.80 -4.68
N GLN A 108 -8.70 8.54 -4.04
CA GLN A 108 -8.28 8.36 -2.67
C GLN A 108 -8.61 9.63 -1.88
N ASP A 109 -8.84 9.50 -0.58
CA ASP A 109 -9.29 10.62 0.26
C ASP A 109 -8.20 11.69 0.47
N ASP A 110 -6.94 11.27 0.39
CA ASP A 110 -5.72 12.08 0.54
C ASP A 110 -5.23 12.70 -0.78
N ILE A 111 -5.94 12.50 -1.90
CA ILE A 111 -5.57 13.04 -3.22
C ILE A 111 -6.66 13.97 -3.75
N ARG A 112 -6.29 15.23 -3.98
CA ARG A 112 -7.15 16.23 -4.63
C ARG A 112 -7.57 15.79 -6.04
N HIS A 113 -8.81 16.09 -6.42
CA HIS A 113 -9.40 15.63 -7.68
C HIS A 113 -8.62 16.10 -8.93
N GLU A 114 -8.17 17.34 -8.91
CA GLU A 114 -7.35 17.97 -9.95
C GLU A 114 -5.98 17.27 -10.11
N VAL A 115 -5.40 16.78 -9.01
CA VAL A 115 -4.11 16.07 -9.01
C VAL A 115 -4.26 14.71 -9.66
N ILE A 116 -5.30 13.93 -9.28
CA ILE A 116 -5.53 12.63 -9.90
C ILE A 116 -5.92 12.77 -11.37
N LEU A 117 -6.70 13.80 -11.73
CA LEU A 117 -7.07 14.05 -13.12
C LEU A 117 -5.85 14.36 -13.99
N GLU A 118 -4.92 15.17 -13.50
CA GLU A 118 -3.67 15.48 -14.20
C GLU A 118 -2.76 14.26 -14.31
N TYR A 119 -2.65 13.46 -13.23
CA TYR A 119 -1.90 12.21 -13.25
C TYR A 119 -2.45 11.25 -14.33
N LEU A 120 -3.78 11.13 -14.42
CA LEU A 120 -4.44 10.28 -15.41
C LEU A 120 -4.23 10.76 -16.84
N ARG A 121 -4.30 12.06 -17.09
CA ARG A 121 -4.00 12.63 -18.41
C ARG A 121 -2.60 12.27 -18.86
N ARG A 122 -1.59 12.49 -18.00
CA ARG A 122 -0.20 12.16 -18.32
C ARG A 122 0.01 10.66 -18.53
N THR A 123 -0.65 9.84 -17.70
CA THR A 123 -0.59 8.37 -17.83
C THR A 123 -1.19 7.88 -19.13
N ILE A 124 -2.36 8.39 -19.52
CA ILE A 124 -3.01 8.05 -20.80
C ILE A 124 -2.17 8.54 -21.98
N HIS A 125 -1.68 9.78 -21.92
CA HIS A 125 -0.79 10.31 -22.94
C HIS A 125 0.48 9.46 -23.09
N HIS A 126 1.09 9.01 -21.99
CA HIS A 126 2.23 8.09 -22.04
C HIS A 126 1.86 6.77 -22.75
N LEU A 127 0.70 6.19 -22.44
CA LEU A 127 0.25 4.95 -23.08
C LEU A 127 0.02 5.12 -24.59
N VAL A 128 -0.54 6.25 -25.01
CA VAL A 128 -0.81 6.55 -26.43
C VAL A 128 0.48 6.91 -27.17
N ASP A 129 1.22 7.91 -26.69
CA ASP A 129 2.36 8.51 -27.40
C ASP A 129 3.66 7.72 -27.26
N LYS A 130 3.91 7.12 -26.07
CA LYS A 130 5.18 6.41 -25.80
C LYS A 130 5.06 4.90 -25.93
N ARG A 131 3.94 4.32 -25.53
CA ARG A 131 3.69 2.86 -25.62
C ARG A 131 2.93 2.46 -26.90
N ASN A 132 2.50 3.43 -27.71
CA ASN A 132 1.80 3.21 -28.98
C ASN A 132 0.53 2.34 -28.83
N ILE A 133 -0.17 2.44 -27.70
CA ILE A 133 -1.46 1.77 -27.47
C ILE A 133 -2.56 2.71 -27.91
N SER A 134 -3.36 2.31 -28.90
CA SER A 134 -4.40 3.19 -29.44
C SER A 134 -5.47 3.52 -28.39
N LEU A 135 -5.98 4.75 -28.45
CA LEU A 135 -7.05 5.21 -27.55
C LEU A 135 -8.33 4.33 -27.62
N PRO A 136 -8.79 3.85 -28.79
CA PRO A 136 -9.88 2.88 -28.88
C PRO A 136 -9.65 1.62 -28.02
N ILE A 137 -8.44 1.05 -28.05
CA ILE A 137 -8.08 -0.14 -27.26
C ILE A 137 -8.17 0.17 -25.77
N LEU A 138 -7.63 1.32 -25.33
CA LEU A 138 -7.69 1.75 -23.93
C LEU A 138 -9.14 1.93 -23.46
N VAL A 139 -10.01 2.50 -24.29
CA VAL A 139 -11.43 2.72 -23.98
C VAL A 139 -12.21 1.39 -23.94
N ARG A 140 -11.90 0.45 -24.83
CA ARG A 140 -12.46 -0.92 -24.83
C ARG A 140 -12.10 -1.66 -23.55
N HIS A 141 -10.87 -1.49 -23.06
CA HIS A 141 -10.34 -2.15 -21.87
C HIS A 141 -10.26 -1.25 -20.63
N LYS A 142 -11.07 -0.17 -20.58
CA LYS A 142 -10.97 0.87 -19.55
C LYS A 142 -11.10 0.39 -18.10
N PHE A 143 -11.85 -0.70 -17.86
CA PHE A 143 -11.97 -1.31 -16.52
C PHE A 143 -10.70 -2.04 -16.08
N LEU A 144 -9.97 -2.63 -17.02
CA LEU A 144 -8.67 -3.26 -16.75
C LEU A 144 -7.59 -2.19 -16.56
N LEU A 145 -7.67 -1.11 -17.35
CA LEU A 145 -6.85 0.08 -17.15
C LEU A 145 -7.10 0.73 -15.78
N GLU A 146 -8.36 0.90 -15.38
CA GLU A 146 -8.78 1.38 -14.05
C GLU A 146 -8.10 0.57 -12.95
N LYS A 147 -8.15 -0.76 -13.04
CA LYS A 147 -7.50 -1.65 -12.07
C LYS A 147 -5.98 -1.44 -12.05
N ALA A 148 -5.32 -1.46 -13.20
CA ALA A 148 -3.87 -1.31 -13.28
C ALA A 148 -3.38 0.04 -12.72
N ILE A 149 -4.09 1.13 -13.02
CA ILE A 149 -3.75 2.45 -12.49
C ILE A 149 -4.05 2.54 -10.99
N THR A 150 -5.16 1.96 -10.52
CA THR A 150 -5.48 1.90 -9.08
C THR A 150 -4.36 1.22 -8.30
N ASP A 151 -3.91 0.06 -8.78
CA ASP A 151 -2.81 -0.69 -8.16
C ASP A 151 -1.51 0.14 -8.21
N LYS A 152 -1.24 0.83 -9.32
CA LYS A 152 -0.07 1.73 -9.42
C LYS A 152 -0.11 2.88 -8.42
N VAL A 153 -1.25 3.56 -8.27
CA VAL A 153 -1.39 4.69 -7.33
C VAL A 153 -1.19 4.23 -5.88
N LYS A 154 -1.67 3.03 -5.53
CA LYS A 154 -1.40 2.43 -4.21
C LYS A 154 0.09 2.20 -3.97
N ASP A 155 0.81 1.63 -4.93
CA ASP A 155 2.26 1.43 -4.79
C ASP A 155 2.99 2.77 -4.61
N LEU A 156 2.63 3.78 -5.40
CA LEU A 156 3.24 5.10 -5.29
C LEU A 156 3.02 5.67 -3.87
N ARG A 157 1.83 5.48 -3.30
CA ARG A 157 1.50 5.90 -1.93
C ARG A 157 2.34 5.15 -0.90
N GLU A 158 2.51 3.85 -1.06
CA GLU A 158 3.37 3.03 -0.19
C GLU A 158 4.84 3.46 -0.29
N MET A 159 5.32 3.76 -1.49
CA MET A 159 6.68 4.28 -1.71
C MET A 159 6.89 5.63 -1.02
N ALA A 160 5.91 6.54 -1.14
CA ALA A 160 5.97 7.84 -0.47
C ALA A 160 5.89 7.71 1.04
N TYR A 161 5.05 6.81 1.56
CA TYR A 161 5.00 6.49 2.98
C TYR A 161 6.36 5.98 3.48
N ALA A 162 6.96 5.00 2.80
CA ALA A 162 8.26 4.45 3.19
C ALA A 162 9.36 5.51 3.17
N LYS A 163 9.34 6.40 2.17
CA LYS A 163 10.25 7.54 2.08
C LYS A 163 10.03 8.54 3.22
N GLY A 164 8.78 8.94 3.46
CA GLY A 164 8.40 9.86 4.52
C GLY A 164 8.79 9.34 5.90
N TYR A 165 8.56 8.06 6.17
CA TYR A 165 9.00 7.37 7.38
C TYR A 165 10.52 7.43 7.53
N GLN A 166 11.26 7.01 6.50
CA GLN A 166 12.72 6.96 6.54
C GLN A 166 13.32 8.35 6.80
N GLU A 167 12.80 9.38 6.15
CA GLU A 167 13.34 10.73 6.31
C GLU A 167 12.91 11.38 7.62
N THR A 168 11.75 11.02 8.18
CA THR A 168 11.26 11.55 9.46
C THR A 168 12.06 11.01 10.64
N PHE A 169 12.40 9.71 10.61
CA PHE A 169 13.16 9.07 11.68
C PHE A 169 14.66 8.93 11.42
N PHE A 170 15.15 9.16 10.22
CA PHE A 170 16.58 8.94 9.93
C PHE A 170 17.17 10.01 9.01
N GLY A 171 16.44 11.09 8.74
CA GLY A 171 16.94 12.23 7.98
C GLY A 171 17.93 13.09 8.78
N ALA A 172 18.72 13.91 8.10
CA ALA A 172 19.77 14.74 8.69
C ALA A 172 19.27 15.80 9.71
N GLY A 173 17.96 16.04 9.78
CA GLY A 173 17.31 16.92 10.77
C GLY A 173 16.32 16.21 11.69
N ALA A 174 16.28 14.88 11.70
CA ALA A 174 15.35 14.11 12.51
C ALA A 174 15.63 14.34 14.01
N THR A 175 14.68 14.95 14.72
CA THR A 175 14.75 15.15 16.17
C THR A 175 13.82 14.14 16.82
N ILE A 176 14.40 13.02 17.22
CA ILE A 176 13.68 11.86 17.71
C ILE A 176 13.98 11.68 19.18
N GLU A 177 12.95 11.41 19.97
CA GLU A 177 13.09 11.15 21.38
C GLU A 177 12.35 9.89 21.79
N SER A 178 12.95 9.14 22.70
CA SER A 178 12.26 8.06 23.41
C SER A 178 11.66 8.62 24.70
N SER A 179 10.35 8.48 24.88
CA SER A 179 9.68 8.91 26.11
C SER A 179 8.83 7.78 26.69
N PHE A 180 8.78 7.74 28.03
CA PHE A 180 7.88 6.86 28.79
C PHE A 180 6.52 7.52 29.09
N GLU A 181 6.37 8.83 28.80
CA GLU A 181 5.18 9.62 29.16
C GLU A 181 3.88 9.02 28.59
N TYR A 182 3.91 8.54 27.34
CA TYR A 182 2.86 7.70 26.75
C TYR A 182 3.40 6.36 26.25
N GLY A 183 4.32 5.76 27.02
CA GLY A 183 4.89 4.45 26.75
C GLY A 183 3.81 3.36 26.63
N PHE A 184 4.11 2.31 25.85
CA PHE A 184 3.22 1.17 25.73
C PHE A 184 3.21 0.39 27.04
N LYS A 185 2.04 0.20 27.64
CA LYS A 185 1.86 -0.50 28.92
C LYS A 185 1.32 -1.89 28.65
N PHE A 186 2.03 -2.90 29.12
CA PHE A 186 1.56 -4.27 29.13
C PHE A 186 0.52 -4.44 30.24
N ASP A 187 -0.74 -4.66 29.84
CA ASP A 187 -1.82 -4.92 30.78
C ASP A 187 -1.50 -6.21 31.55
N PRO A 188 -1.35 -6.15 32.89
CA PRO A 188 -1.00 -7.32 33.70
C PRO A 188 -2.05 -8.44 33.63
N ASN A 189 -3.30 -8.12 33.27
CA ASN A 189 -4.41 -9.07 33.18
C ASN A 189 -4.69 -9.56 31.76
N ASN A 190 -4.05 -8.97 30.75
CA ASN A 190 -4.33 -9.28 29.36
C ASN A 190 -3.05 -9.57 28.59
N TYR A 191 -2.75 -10.86 28.44
CA TYR A 191 -1.77 -11.36 27.50
C TYR A 191 -2.48 -12.13 26.38
N PRO A 192 -2.74 -11.50 25.22
CA PRO A 192 -3.43 -12.17 24.12
C PRO A 192 -2.48 -13.17 23.45
N ALA A 193 -2.74 -14.46 23.62
CA ALA A 193 -2.04 -15.54 22.94
C ALA A 193 -3.04 -16.48 22.26
N ARG A 194 -2.74 -16.91 21.03
CA ARG A 194 -3.55 -17.90 20.29
C ARG A 194 -3.44 -19.30 20.89
N TRP A 195 -2.27 -19.62 21.42
CA TRP A 195 -1.96 -20.91 22.04
C TRP A 195 -0.81 -20.73 23.04
N TRP A 196 -0.73 -21.63 24.00
CA TRP A 196 0.22 -21.57 25.13
C TRP A 196 1.36 -22.57 24.94
N TYR A 197 2.55 -22.18 25.40
CA TYR A 197 3.71 -23.07 25.48
C TYR A 197 3.37 -24.34 26.26
N LYS A 198 3.69 -25.52 25.69
CA LYS A 198 3.46 -26.84 26.32
C LYS A 198 4.75 -27.64 26.52
N GLY A 199 5.92 -27.05 26.25
CA GLY A 199 7.19 -27.73 26.44
C GLY A 199 7.57 -27.83 27.92
N ARG A 200 8.73 -28.42 28.18
CA ARG A 200 9.22 -28.70 29.55
C ARG A 200 10.12 -27.59 30.11
N PHE A 201 10.45 -26.58 29.33
CA PHE A 201 11.30 -25.49 29.76
C PHE A 201 10.55 -24.60 30.75
N ASP A 202 11.19 -24.29 31.88
CA ASP A 202 10.66 -23.38 32.88
C ASP A 202 11.33 -22.01 32.69
N PHE A 203 10.51 -20.99 32.45
CA PHE A 203 11.00 -19.63 32.23
C PHE A 203 11.17 -18.92 33.59
N ASP A 204 12.25 -18.16 33.72
CA ASP A 204 12.56 -17.39 34.94
C ASP A 204 12.55 -15.86 34.72
N LYS A 205 12.41 -15.39 33.47
CA LYS A 205 12.45 -13.97 33.07
C LYS A 205 11.23 -13.53 32.24
N GLN A 206 10.06 -14.07 32.54
CA GLN A 206 8.80 -13.71 31.91
C GLN A 206 8.03 -12.67 32.72
N TYR A 207 7.40 -11.74 32.02
CA TYR A 207 6.50 -10.77 32.65
C TYR A 207 5.17 -11.40 33.06
N TYR A 208 4.58 -12.20 32.15
CA TYR A 208 3.31 -12.87 32.32
C TYR A 208 3.43 -14.27 32.92
N PRO A 209 2.35 -14.81 33.53
CA PRO A 209 2.37 -16.12 34.16
C PRO A 209 2.61 -17.29 33.20
N ASN A 210 2.05 -17.19 32.00
CA ASN A 210 2.13 -18.21 30.95
C ASN A 210 2.80 -17.61 29.72
N VAL A 211 3.64 -18.38 29.04
CA VAL A 211 4.27 -17.99 27.78
C VAL A 211 3.39 -18.43 26.61
N GLY A 212 3.05 -17.48 25.74
CA GLY A 212 2.25 -17.72 24.54
C GLY A 212 3.12 -17.92 23.31
N GLU A 213 2.59 -18.65 22.33
CA GLU A 213 3.09 -18.69 20.95
C GLU A 213 4.57 -19.07 20.75
N LEU A 214 5.15 -19.85 21.68
CA LEU A 214 6.52 -20.35 21.60
C LEU A 214 6.56 -21.87 21.40
N ASN A 215 7.32 -22.36 20.41
CA ASN A 215 7.40 -23.78 20.09
C ASN A 215 8.14 -24.58 21.17
N SER A 216 7.69 -25.81 21.42
CA SER A 216 8.30 -26.71 22.43
C SER A 216 9.60 -27.36 21.98
N GLU A 217 9.87 -27.40 20.67
CA GLU A 217 11.00 -28.13 20.07
C GLU A 217 12.21 -27.23 19.79
N GLY A 218 12.15 -25.94 20.10
CA GLY A 218 13.31 -25.05 20.14
C GLY A 218 14.05 -24.92 18.80
N GLU A 219 13.42 -24.27 17.84
CA GLU A 219 14.09 -23.70 16.66
C GLU A 219 13.52 -22.30 16.46
N GLU A 220 14.11 -21.32 17.16
CA GLU A 220 14.10 -19.91 16.73
C GLU A 220 15.53 -19.49 16.44
#